data_AF-A0A536CK45-F1
#
_entry.id   AF-A0A536CK45-F1
#
_cell.length_a   1.000
_cell.length_b   1.000
_cell.length_c   1.000
_cell.angle_alpha   90.00
_cell.angle_beta   90.00
_cell.angle_gamma   90.00
#
_symmetry.space_group_name_H-M   'P 1'
#
loop_
_entity.id
_entity.type
_entity.pdbx_description
1 polymer ?
#
loop_
_entity_poly.entity_id
_entity_poly.type
_entity_poly.pdbx_seq_one_letter_code
_entity_poly.pdbx_strand_id
1 'polypeptide(L)'
;MGRRRCLLVLALTFALLPQPTPRPAARATARPIVVVAANQSSNWSGYMQGRLEKGISFHAIAADWIVPKVKQRNAGEAETSLSWIGIGGGCLDAGCTIGDDTLIQAGIGHEVNDAGDPDYYAW
;
A
#
# COMPACT_ATOMS: atom_id res chain seq x y z
N MET A 1 -25.69 73.69 -36.81
CA MET A 1 -24.95 72.46 -37.14
C MET A 1 -24.76 71.65 -35.86
N GLY A 2 -25.48 70.55 -35.70
CA GLY A 2 -25.36 69.63 -34.56
C GLY A 2 -25.93 68.27 -34.95
N ARG A 3 -25.04 67.33 -35.31
CA ARG A 3 -25.38 66.00 -35.84
C ARG A 3 -25.89 65.10 -34.70
N ARG A 4 -27.15 64.66 -34.79
CA ARG A 4 -27.66 63.48 -34.06
C ARG A 4 -27.34 62.24 -34.89
N ARG A 5 -26.58 61.29 -34.34
CA ARG A 5 -26.30 60.00 -34.97
C ARG A 5 -26.98 58.87 -34.20
N CYS A 6 -27.64 58.03 -35.00
CA CYS A 6 -28.46 56.87 -34.67
C CYS A 6 -27.70 55.83 -33.84
N LEU A 7 -28.37 55.27 -32.83
CA LEU A 7 -27.99 54.04 -32.15
C LEU A 7 -28.30 52.84 -33.05
N LEU A 8 -27.32 51.97 -33.26
CA LEU A 8 -27.52 50.63 -33.82
C LEU A 8 -27.18 49.62 -32.70
N VAL A 9 -28.18 48.88 -32.23
CA VAL A 9 -28.02 47.79 -31.25
C VAL A 9 -27.87 46.49 -32.04
N LEU A 10 -26.73 45.83 -31.93
CA LEU A 10 -26.47 44.52 -32.52
C LEU A 10 -26.70 43.44 -31.45
N ALA A 11 -27.74 42.63 -31.60
CA ALA A 11 -28.02 41.51 -30.71
C ALA A 11 -27.27 40.25 -31.21
N LEU A 12 -26.37 39.69 -30.39
CA LEU A 12 -25.76 38.38 -30.61
C LEU A 12 -26.51 37.32 -29.77
N THR A 13 -27.22 36.42 -30.44
CA THR A 13 -27.79 35.21 -29.85
C THR A 13 -26.76 34.08 -29.87
N PHE A 14 -26.23 33.68 -28.71
CA PHE A 14 -25.41 32.47 -28.54
C PHE A 14 -26.32 31.27 -28.27
N ALA A 15 -26.30 30.28 -29.15
CA ALA A 15 -26.97 28.99 -28.94
C ALA A 15 -26.12 28.11 -27.99
N LEU A 16 -26.70 27.63 -26.89
CA LEU A 16 -26.06 26.68 -25.96
C LEU A 16 -26.13 25.26 -26.52
N LEU A 17 -24.98 24.65 -26.80
CA LEU A 17 -24.85 23.20 -26.96
C LEU A 17 -24.45 22.58 -25.60
N PRO A 18 -25.05 21.46 -25.17
CA PRO A 18 -24.66 20.79 -23.93
C PRO A 18 -23.28 20.13 -24.10
N GLN A 19 -22.33 20.48 -23.23
CA GLN A 19 -21.00 19.88 -23.20
C GLN A 19 -21.02 18.54 -22.43
N PRO A 20 -20.29 17.51 -22.89
CA PRO A 20 -20.12 16.26 -22.13
C PRO A 20 -19.35 16.55 -20.83
N THR A 21 -19.91 16.14 -19.71
CA THR A 21 -19.31 16.34 -18.39
C THR A 21 -18.07 15.45 -18.22
N PRO A 22 -16.94 16.00 -17.75
CA PRO A 22 -15.75 15.19 -17.48
C PRO A 22 -16.05 14.22 -16.32
N ARG A 23 -15.82 12.93 -16.55
CA ARG A 23 -15.96 11.88 -15.53
C ARG A 23 -14.82 12.05 -14.52
N PRO A 24 -15.08 12.24 -13.22
CA PRO A 24 -14.02 12.43 -12.24
C PRO A 24 -13.15 11.17 -12.17
N ALA A 25 -11.84 11.35 -12.31
CA ALA A 25 -10.87 10.28 -12.08
C ALA A 25 -11.00 9.78 -10.63
N ALA A 26 -11.07 8.47 -10.44
CA ALA A 26 -11.10 7.87 -9.11
C ALA A 26 -9.83 8.32 -8.35
N ARG A 27 -10.04 9.07 -7.27
CA ARG A 27 -8.95 9.60 -6.45
C ARG A 27 -8.37 8.43 -5.66
N ALA A 28 -7.12 8.04 -5.97
CA ALA A 28 -6.40 7.06 -5.17
C ALA A 28 -6.37 7.54 -3.72
N THR A 29 -7.08 6.83 -2.84
CA THR A 29 -7.18 7.20 -1.43
C THR A 29 -5.94 6.66 -0.74
N ALA A 30 -4.94 7.53 -0.52
CA ALA A 30 -3.83 7.18 0.37
C ALA A 30 -4.42 6.97 1.77
N ARG A 31 -4.39 5.72 2.25
CA ARG A 31 -4.78 5.41 3.63
C ARG A 31 -3.55 5.62 4.52
N PRO A 32 -3.70 6.30 5.68
CA PRO A 32 -2.59 6.44 6.60
C PRO A 32 -2.14 5.06 7.09
N ILE A 33 -0.83 4.80 7.04
CA ILE A 33 -0.21 3.63 7.69
C ILE A 33 0.00 4.02 9.15
N VAL A 34 -0.78 3.43 10.05
CA VAL A 34 -0.61 3.61 11.49
C VAL A 34 0.31 2.50 12.00
N VAL A 35 1.45 2.89 12.57
CA VAL A 35 2.37 1.96 13.23
C VAL A 35 2.07 1.98 14.72
N VAL A 36 1.41 0.93 15.21
CA VAL A 36 1.16 0.74 16.64
C VAL A 36 2.40 0.13 17.28
N ALA A 37 2.74 0.59 18.49
CA ALA A 37 3.96 0.25 19.21
C ALA A 37 5.27 0.72 18.53
N ALA A 38 5.31 1.94 17.97
CA ALA A 38 6.51 2.51 17.35
C ALA A 38 7.76 2.65 18.26
N ASN A 39 7.62 2.46 19.59
CA ASN A 39 8.75 2.40 20.53
C ASN A 39 9.17 0.96 20.91
N GLN A 40 8.44 -0.05 20.44
CA GLN A 40 8.83 -1.45 20.53
C GLN A 40 9.30 -1.89 19.14
N SER A 41 10.46 -2.54 19.07
CA SER A 41 10.89 -3.13 17.81
C SER A 41 9.95 -4.28 17.46
N SER A 42 9.10 -4.11 16.45
CA SER A 42 8.46 -5.24 15.78
C SER A 42 9.49 -5.87 14.85
N ASN A 43 9.63 -7.19 14.92
CA ASN A 43 10.47 -7.94 13.98
C ASN A 43 9.82 -8.06 12.59
N TRP A 44 8.57 -7.59 12.42
CA TRP A 44 7.85 -7.63 11.16
C TRP A 44 7.76 -6.25 10.52
N SER A 45 7.94 -6.21 9.21
CA SER A 45 7.69 -5.05 8.37
C SER A 45 6.88 -5.48 7.15
N GLY A 46 6.03 -4.58 6.64
CA GLY A 46 5.21 -4.85 5.46
C GLY A 46 3.79 -4.30 5.57
N TYR A 47 2.89 -4.87 4.76
CA TYR A 47 1.49 -4.50 4.70
C TYR A 47 0.62 -5.53 5.43
N MET A 48 -0.34 -5.04 6.21
CA MET A 48 -1.37 -5.86 6.85
C MET A 48 -2.75 -5.30 6.54
N GLN A 49 -3.74 -6.18 6.38
CA GLN A 49 -5.13 -5.80 6.15
C GLN A 49 -6.02 -6.47 7.20
N GLY A 50 -6.54 -5.67 8.13
CA GLY A 50 -7.51 -6.14 9.11
C GLY A 50 -8.78 -6.67 8.46
N ARG A 51 -9.29 -7.79 9.00
CA ARG A 51 -10.53 -8.43 8.54
C ARG A 51 -11.77 -7.65 8.97
N LEU A 52 -11.71 -6.95 10.10
CA LEU A 52 -12.86 -6.26 10.69
C LEU A 52 -13.30 -5.07 9.84
N GLU A 53 -12.38 -4.26 9.31
CA GLU A 53 -12.74 -3.12 8.43
C GLU A 53 -13.26 -3.58 7.08
N LYS A 54 -12.89 -4.79 6.66
CA LYS A 54 -13.34 -5.37 5.40
C LYS A 54 -14.65 -6.13 5.55
N GLY A 55 -15.00 -6.58 6.76
CA GLY A 55 -16.17 -7.41 7.01
C GLY A 55 -16.12 -8.75 6.29
N ILE A 56 -14.93 -9.28 5.99
CA ILE A 56 -14.72 -10.54 5.26
C ILE A 56 -13.81 -11.49 6.06
N SER A 57 -13.79 -12.77 5.68
CA SER A 57 -12.73 -13.69 6.08
C SER A 57 -11.76 -13.88 4.92
N PHE A 58 -10.46 -13.87 5.20
CA PHE A 58 -9.44 -14.20 4.19
C PHE A 58 -9.31 -15.72 4.09
N HIS A 59 -9.34 -16.24 2.86
CA HIS A 59 -9.19 -17.67 2.58
C HIS A 59 -8.01 -17.98 1.67
N ALA A 60 -7.41 -16.96 1.07
CA ALA A 60 -6.26 -17.08 0.21
C ALA A 60 -5.46 -15.77 0.23
N ILE A 61 -4.14 -15.89 0.09
CA ILE A 61 -3.21 -14.82 -0.16
C ILE A 61 -2.15 -15.34 -1.13
N ALA A 62 -1.69 -14.48 -2.02
CA ALA A 62 -0.65 -14.79 -2.99
C ALA A 62 0.22 -13.55 -3.20
N ALA A 63 1.51 -13.79 -3.46
CA ALA A 63 2.45 -12.77 -3.87
C ALA A 63 3.54 -13.41 -4.71
N ASP A 64 4.13 -12.60 -5.59
CA ASP A 64 5.41 -12.90 -6.23
C ASP A 64 6.46 -11.99 -5.62
N TRP A 65 7.66 -12.52 -5.40
CA TRP A 65 8.79 -11.73 -4.90
C TRP A 65 10.08 -12.09 -5.62
N ILE A 66 11.02 -11.16 -5.61
CA ILE A 66 12.40 -11.39 -6.05
C ILE A 66 13.19 -11.86 -4.83
N VAL A 67 13.88 -13.01 -4.94
CA VAL A 67 14.79 -13.47 -3.88
C VAL A 67 15.97 -12.49 -3.79
N PRO A 68 16.18 -11.82 -2.65
CA PRO A 68 17.22 -10.82 -2.51
C PRO A 68 18.61 -11.46 -2.46
N LYS A 69 19.62 -10.74 -2.96
CA LYS A 69 21.01 -11.08 -2.66
C LYS A 69 21.36 -10.60 -1.26
N VAL A 70 21.90 -11.48 -0.44
CA VAL A 70 22.31 -11.15 0.94
C VAL A 70 23.82 -11.10 1.06
N LYS A 71 24.26 -10.28 2.00
CA LYS A 71 25.65 -10.15 2.45
C LYS A 71 25.61 -9.78 3.92
N GLN A 72 26.62 -10.19 4.68
CA GLN A 72 26.80 -9.71 6.05
C GLN A 72 26.82 -8.19 6.08
N ARG A 73 26.07 -7.62 7.02
CA ARG A 73 26.23 -6.24 7.46
C ARG A 73 27.46 -6.13 8.36
N ASN A 74 27.64 -7.09 9.27
CA ASN A 74 28.75 -7.16 10.21
C ASN A 74 29.59 -8.42 9.93
N ALA A 75 30.87 -8.25 9.66
CA ALA A 75 31.76 -9.37 9.36
C ALA A 75 31.89 -10.31 10.57
N GLY A 76 31.70 -11.61 10.35
CA GLY A 76 31.77 -12.63 11.41
C GLY A 76 30.46 -12.86 12.17
N GLU A 77 29.38 -12.17 11.81
CA GLU A 77 28.05 -12.36 12.41
C GLU A 77 27.14 -13.13 11.45
N ALA A 78 26.44 -14.14 11.95
CA ALA A 78 25.36 -14.77 11.21
C ALA A 78 24.14 -13.83 11.24
N GLU A 79 23.52 -13.60 10.07
CA GLU A 79 22.37 -12.71 9.94
C GLU A 79 21.25 -13.40 9.18
N THR A 80 20.04 -13.33 9.74
CA THR A 80 18.84 -13.96 9.19
C THR A 80 17.82 -12.91 8.82
N SER A 81 17.24 -13.05 7.62
CA SER A 81 16.09 -12.27 7.18
C SER A 81 15.12 -13.16 6.39
N LEU A 82 13.83 -12.91 6.57
CA LEU A 82 12.76 -13.72 6.00
C LEU A 82 11.81 -12.84 5.20
N SER A 83 11.19 -13.39 4.16
CA SER A 83 10.07 -12.76 3.45
C SER A 83 8.96 -13.78 3.29
N TRP A 84 7.73 -13.39 3.62
CA TRP A 84 6.61 -14.33 3.69
C TRP A 84 5.27 -13.63 3.44
N ILE A 85 4.26 -14.44 3.14
CA ILE A 85 2.86 -14.07 3.16
C ILE A 85 2.13 -14.97 4.15
N GLY A 86 1.03 -14.48 4.73
CA GLY A 86 0.26 -15.26 5.67
C GLY A 86 -1.12 -14.69 5.96
N ILE A 87 -1.92 -15.49 6.65
CA ILE A 87 -3.22 -15.13 7.20
C ILE A 87 -3.14 -15.37 8.71
N GLY A 88 -3.48 -14.36 9.50
CA GLY A 88 -3.33 -14.36 10.96
C GLY A 88 -2.05 -13.66 11.44
N GLY A 89 -1.75 -13.76 12.74
CA GLY A 89 -0.53 -13.35 13.43
C GLY A 89 -0.36 -11.85 13.62
N GLY A 90 -1.11 -11.06 12.84
CA GLY A 90 -1.14 -9.61 12.91
C GLY A 90 -2.41 -9.09 13.58
N CYS A 91 -2.92 -8.00 13.02
CA CYS A 91 -4.05 -7.27 13.58
C CYS A 91 -5.37 -7.64 12.92
N LEU A 92 -6.41 -7.86 13.72
CA LEU A 92 -7.77 -8.05 13.21
C LEU A 92 -8.40 -6.73 12.74
N ASP A 93 -7.98 -5.62 13.33
CA ASP A 93 -8.37 -4.25 13.00
C ASP A 93 -7.20 -3.39 12.50
N ALA A 94 -7.51 -2.33 11.76
CA ALA A 94 -6.56 -1.37 11.20
C ALA A 94 -5.88 -0.50 12.26
N GLY A 95 -6.48 -0.40 13.45
CA GLY A 95 -5.91 0.26 14.61
C GLY A 95 -5.00 -0.66 15.42
N CYS A 96 -4.81 -1.93 15.03
CA CYS A 96 -4.02 -2.91 15.78
C CYS A 96 -4.34 -2.94 17.27
N THR A 97 -5.61 -2.82 17.61
CA THR A 97 -6.12 -2.87 18.98
C THR A 97 -6.49 -4.30 19.39
N ILE A 98 -6.72 -5.17 18.41
CA ILE A 98 -7.09 -6.58 18.57
C ILE A 98 -6.12 -7.43 17.73
N GLY A 99 -5.37 -8.31 18.40
CA GLY A 99 -4.46 -9.26 17.77
C GLY A 99 -5.16 -10.53 17.27
N ASP A 100 -4.47 -11.27 16.39
CA ASP A 100 -4.86 -12.59 15.91
C ASP A 100 -3.80 -13.62 16.33
N ASP A 101 -4.20 -14.58 17.18
CA ASP A 101 -3.30 -15.63 17.70
C ASP A 101 -3.12 -16.82 16.75
N THR A 102 -3.79 -16.83 15.60
CA THR A 102 -3.60 -17.85 14.55
C THR A 102 -2.51 -17.41 13.58
N LEU A 103 -1.81 -18.33 12.91
CA LEU A 103 -0.90 -17.95 11.83
C LEU A 103 -0.70 -19.10 10.85
N ILE A 104 -1.09 -18.88 9.60
CA ILE A 104 -0.74 -19.74 8.48
C ILE A 104 0.13 -18.91 7.54
N GLN A 105 1.31 -19.42 7.22
CA GLN A 105 2.33 -18.67 6.50
C GLN A 105 3.15 -19.57 5.59
N ALA A 106 3.66 -18.97 4.52
CA ALA A 106 4.64 -19.56 3.62
C ALA A 106 5.62 -18.46 3.17
N GLY A 107 6.88 -18.82 2.97
CA GLY A 107 7.92 -17.84 2.75
C GLY A 107 9.24 -18.39 2.25
N ILE A 108 10.20 -17.47 2.22
CA ILE A 108 11.61 -17.73 1.95
C ILE A 108 12.46 -17.24 3.11
N GLY A 109 13.51 -17.99 3.40
CA GLY A 109 14.66 -17.52 4.17
C GLY A 109 15.77 -17.05 3.24
N HIS A 110 16.43 -15.97 3.62
CA HIS A 110 17.65 -15.49 3.00
C HIS A 110 18.62 -15.07 4.10
N GLU A 111 19.58 -15.94 4.35
CA GLU A 111 20.48 -15.89 5.50
C GLU A 111 21.92 -15.80 5.04
N VAL A 112 22.79 -15.37 5.93
CA VAL A 112 24.23 -15.43 5.75
C VAL A 112 24.86 -15.97 7.03
N ASN A 113 25.73 -16.97 6.89
CA ASN A 113 26.43 -17.55 8.04
C ASN A 113 27.56 -16.61 8.53
N ASP A 114 28.26 -17.00 9.58
CA ASP A 114 29.38 -16.23 10.16
C ASP A 114 30.59 -16.10 9.22
N ALA A 115 30.78 -17.04 8.28
CA ALA A 115 31.79 -16.98 7.23
C ALA A 115 31.44 -16.04 6.06
N GLY A 116 30.19 -15.54 6.00
CA GLY A 116 29.71 -14.68 4.91
C GLY A 116 29.08 -15.43 3.74
N ASP A 117 28.88 -16.75 3.86
CA ASP A 117 28.23 -17.56 2.83
C ASP A 117 26.71 -17.43 2.90
N PRO A 118 26.03 -17.16 1.78
CA PRO A 118 24.58 -17.03 1.74
C PRO A 118 23.89 -18.40 1.73
N ASP A 119 22.76 -18.51 2.43
CA ASP A 119 21.85 -19.66 2.38
C ASP A 119 20.41 -19.22 2.08
N TYR A 120 19.71 -20.03 1.29
CA TYR A 120 18.38 -19.75 0.78
C TYR A 120 17.48 -20.98 0.85
N TYR A 121 16.31 -20.83 1.46
CA TYR A 121 15.34 -21.93 1.60
C TYR A 121 13.91 -21.41 1.53
N ALA A 122 12.98 -22.33 1.29
CA ALA A 122 11.55 -22.08 1.35
C ALA A 122 10.94 -22.83 2.54
N TRP A 123 9.85 -22.31 3.09
CA TRP A 123 9.10 -22.90 4.20
C TRP A 123 7.60 -22.59 4.12
#